data_AF-A0A928L1W1-F1
#
_entry.id   AF-A0A928L1W1-F1
#
_cell.length_a   1.000
_cell.length_b   1.000
_cell.length_c   1.000
_cell.angle_alpha   90.00
_cell.angle_beta   90.00
_cell.angle_gamma   90.00
#
_symmetry.space_group_name_H-M   'P 1'
#
loop_
_entity.id
_entity.type
_entity.pdbx_description
1 polymer ?
#
loop_
_entity_poly.entity_id
_entity_poly.type
_entity_poly.pdbx_seq_one_letter_code
_entity_poly.pdbx_strand_id
1 'polypeptide(L)'
;MDTVVRDKTWLETFFDYSFSFEYFKKKGMKWPLSILVGNQFVGYLDCKMDWKTKKFIIKERNIFNPDFIDCKGIDVAIEELAAFHEAKEIIEK
;
A
#
# COMPACT_ATOMS: atom_id res chain seq x y z
N MET A 1 -22.75 6.21 15.10
CA MET A 1 -22.59 7.26 14.07
C MET A 1 -23.01 6.62 12.76
N ASP A 2 -24.25 6.86 12.37
CA ASP A 2 -24.79 6.42 11.07
C ASP A 2 -23.92 6.98 9.96
N THR A 3 -23.35 6.10 9.14
CA THR A 3 -22.53 6.53 8.00
C THR A 3 -22.90 5.66 6.81
N VAL A 4 -23.87 6.18 6.04
CA VAL A 4 -24.25 5.87 4.65
C VAL A 4 -23.82 4.48 4.15
N VAL A 5 -24.75 3.52 4.17
CA VAL A 5 -24.64 2.31 3.34
C VAL A 5 -24.83 2.74 1.90
N ARG A 6 -23.73 2.88 1.15
CA ARG A 6 -23.82 3.16 -0.29
C ARG A 6 -24.22 1.88 -1.00
N ASP A 7 -25.27 1.96 -1.81
CA ASP A 7 -25.75 0.83 -2.61
C ASP A 7 -24.67 0.40 -3.60
N LYS A 8 -24.12 -0.80 -3.36
CA LYS A 8 -23.05 -1.41 -4.15
C LYS A 8 -23.44 -1.58 -5.62
N THR A 9 -24.72 -1.88 -5.86
CA THR A 9 -25.29 -2.09 -7.21
C THR A 9 -25.29 -0.79 -8.01
N TRP A 10 -25.57 0.34 -7.34
CA TRP A 10 -25.55 1.67 -7.94
C TRP A 10 -24.13 2.12 -8.32
N LEU A 11 -23.14 1.79 -7.48
CA LEU A 11 -21.73 2.10 -7.74
C LEU A 11 -21.15 1.24 -8.87
N GLU A 12 -21.45 -0.05 -8.93
CA GLU A 12 -20.97 -0.92 -10.02
C GLU A 12 -21.56 -0.52 -11.39
N THR A 13 -22.81 -0.04 -11.42
CA THR A 13 -23.51 0.34 -12.67
C THR A 13 -22.96 1.63 -13.30
N PHE A 14 -22.49 2.59 -12.49
CA PHE A 14 -22.09 3.91 -12.99
C PHE A 14 -20.60 4.07 -13.27
N PHE A 15 -19.76 3.23 -12.67
CA PHE A 15 -18.36 3.60 -12.50
C PHE A 15 -17.34 2.63 -13.07
N ASP A 16 -17.68 1.37 -13.41
CA ASP A 16 -16.73 0.41 -14.00
C ASP A 16 -15.34 0.43 -13.30
N TYR A 17 -15.37 0.54 -11.96
CA TYR A 17 -14.26 1.08 -11.17
C TYR A 17 -13.16 0.05 -10.97
N SER A 18 -11.94 0.40 -11.37
CA SER A 18 -10.80 -0.50 -11.33
C SER A 18 -10.20 -0.67 -9.92
N PHE A 19 -9.98 0.33 -9.05
CA PHE A 19 -9.51 0.06 -7.66
C PHE A 19 -9.69 1.26 -6.69
N SER A 20 -9.77 1.01 -5.36
CA SER A 20 -9.64 2.02 -4.29
C SER A 20 -8.83 1.52 -3.08
N PHE A 21 -7.95 2.36 -2.52
CA PHE A 21 -7.25 2.08 -1.25
C PHE A 21 -8.06 2.60 -0.05
N GLU A 22 -8.37 1.73 0.92
CA GLU A 22 -9.07 2.09 2.16
C GLU A 22 -8.16 2.04 3.39
N TYR A 23 -8.31 3.03 4.26
CA TYR A 23 -7.59 3.14 5.53
C TYR A 23 -8.44 2.64 6.70
N PHE A 24 -7.96 1.65 7.44
CA PHE A 24 -8.57 1.22 8.71
C PHE A 24 -7.63 1.49 9.88
N LYS A 25 -8.11 2.20 10.92
CA LYS A 25 -7.39 2.43 12.18
C LYS A 25 -7.93 1.49 13.27
N LYS A 26 -7.21 0.41 13.58
CA LYS A 26 -7.45 -0.42 14.78
C LYS A 26 -6.40 -0.10 15.85
N LYS A 27 -6.82 0.04 17.11
CA LYS A 27 -5.91 0.28 18.25
C LYS A 27 -4.92 -0.89 18.36
N GLY A 28 -3.62 -0.61 18.17
CA GLY A 28 -2.54 -1.61 18.18
C GLY A 28 -2.01 -2.01 16.79
N MET A 29 -2.60 -1.51 15.69
CA MET A 29 -2.02 -1.69 14.36
C MET A 29 -0.79 -0.77 14.18
N LYS A 30 0.34 -1.35 13.78
CA LYS A 30 1.36 -0.64 13.00
C LYS A 30 0.66 -0.13 11.72
N TRP A 31 1.12 0.95 11.09
CA TRP A 31 0.52 1.46 9.85
C TRP A 31 1.26 0.89 8.63
N PRO A 32 1.06 -0.37 8.21
CA PRO A 32 1.67 -0.83 6.99
C PRO A 32 0.82 -0.43 5.78
N LEU A 33 1.48 -0.04 4.71
CA LEU A 33 0.90 0.20 3.41
C LEU A 33 0.46 -1.15 2.83
N SER A 34 -0.80 -1.28 2.41
CA SER A 34 -1.28 -2.51 1.78
C SER A 34 -0.72 -2.62 0.36
N ILE A 35 -0.24 -3.82 -0.01
CA ILE A 35 0.21 -4.13 -1.37
C ILE A 35 -0.95 -4.83 -2.08
N LEU A 36 -1.45 -4.19 -3.13
CA LEU A 36 -2.48 -4.74 -4.02
C LEU A 36 -1.88 -5.00 -5.39
N VAL A 37 -2.17 -6.15 -5.99
CA VAL A 37 -1.86 -6.45 -7.38
C VAL A 37 -3.19 -6.75 -8.10
N GLY A 38 -3.61 -5.83 -8.97
CA GLY A 38 -4.99 -5.81 -9.47
C GLY A 38 -5.98 -5.64 -8.32
N ASN A 39 -6.94 -6.57 -8.19
CA ASN A 39 -7.94 -6.57 -7.12
C ASN A 39 -7.55 -7.46 -5.94
N GLN A 40 -6.33 -7.99 -5.90
CA GLN A 40 -5.89 -8.94 -4.90
C GLN A 40 -4.98 -8.28 -3.87
N PHE A 41 -5.33 -8.44 -2.58
CA PHE A 41 -4.43 -8.14 -1.48
C PHE A 41 -3.34 -9.22 -1.38
N VAL A 42 -2.08 -8.82 -1.54
CA VAL A 42 -0.95 -9.76 -1.57
C VAL A 42 -0.01 -9.62 -0.39
N GLY A 43 -0.11 -8.54 0.38
CA GLY A 43 0.81 -8.27 1.46
C GLY A 43 0.73 -6.86 2.02
N TYR A 44 1.69 -6.53 2.88
CA TYR A 44 1.82 -5.20 3.45
C TYR A 44 3.28 -4.78 3.61
N LEU A 45 3.52 -3.47 3.59
CA LEU A 45 4.82 -2.81 3.70
C LEU A 45 4.78 -1.80 4.86
N ASP A 46 5.50 -2.07 5.96
CA ASP A 46 5.76 -1.05 6.99
C ASP A 46 6.96 -0.22 6.53
N CYS A 47 6.68 0.98 6.00
CA CYS A 47 7.72 1.91 5.57
C CYS A 47 7.59 3.26 6.27
N LYS A 48 8.70 4.01 6.31
CA LYS A 48 8.78 5.35 6.87
C LYS A 48 9.76 6.20 6.07
N MET A 49 9.34 7.41 5.73
CA MET A 49 10.25 8.44 5.24
C MET A 49 10.95 9.15 6.40
N ASP A 50 12.28 9.17 6.40
CA ASP A 50 13.08 10.08 7.23
C ASP A 50 13.40 11.34 6.41
N TRP A 51 12.67 12.41 6.69
CA TRP A 51 12.81 13.69 5.99
C TRP A 51 14.13 14.41 6.24
N LYS A 52 14.80 14.16 7.38
CA LYS A 52 16.09 14.82 7.69
C LYS A 52 17.21 14.25 6.83
N THR A 53 17.24 12.93 6.70
CA THR A 53 18.27 12.21 5.93
C THR A 53 17.84 11.91 4.50
N LYS A 54 16.58 12.19 4.16
CA LYS A 54 15.92 11.84 2.90
C LYS A 54 16.02 10.33 2.59
N LYS A 55 15.93 9.47 3.62
CA LYS A 55 15.96 8.00 3.49
C LYS A 55 14.55 7.43 3.57
N PHE A 56 14.17 6.60 2.61
CA PHE A 56 12.95 5.80 2.66
C PHE A 56 13.26 4.46 3.31
N ILE A 57 12.74 4.22 4.51
CA ILE A 57 13.10 3.07 5.34
C ILE A 57 11.95 2.06 5.31
N ILE A 58 12.22 0.86 4.81
CA ILE A 58 11.32 -0.29 4.87
C ILE A 58 11.71 -1.08 6.12
N LYS A 59 10.77 -1.19 7.07
CA LYS A 59 10.96 -1.93 8.33
C LYS A 59 10.48 -3.36 8.24
N GLU A 60 9.40 -3.60 7.49
CA GLU A 60 8.84 -4.92 7.28
C GLU A 60 8.22 -4.98 5.88
N ARG A 61 8.58 -6.01 5.11
CA ARG A 61 7.97 -6.36 3.83
C ARG A 61 7.38 -7.76 3.99
N ASN A 62 6.05 -7.85 4.07
CA ASN A 62 5.35 -9.12 4.22
C ASN A 62 4.51 -9.38 2.99
N ILE A 63 4.96 -10.32 2.15
CA ILE A 63 4.21 -10.78 0.98
C ILE A 63 3.70 -12.18 1.30
N PHE A 64 2.38 -12.35 1.30
CA PHE A 64 1.72 -13.60 1.70
C PHE A 64 1.53 -14.56 0.53
N ASN A 65 1.42 -14.03 -0.69
CA ASN A 65 1.26 -14.85 -1.87
C ASN A 65 2.65 -15.18 -2.47
N PRO A 66 3.03 -16.47 -2.56
CA PRO A 66 4.33 -16.90 -3.09
C PRO A 66 4.64 -16.40 -4.50
N ASP A 67 3.62 -16.27 -5.36
CA ASP A 67 3.77 -15.82 -6.75
C ASP A 67 4.29 -14.39 -6.85
N PHE A 68 4.19 -13.63 -5.76
CA PHE A 68 4.55 -12.21 -5.72
C PHE A 68 5.77 -11.89 -4.85
N ILE A 69 6.41 -12.89 -4.21
CA ILE A 69 7.56 -12.66 -3.32
C ILE A 69 8.68 -11.90 -4.05
N ASP A 70 9.02 -12.34 -5.27
CA ASP A 70 10.06 -11.75 -6.12
C ASP A 70 9.46 -10.95 -7.31
N CYS A 71 8.27 -10.40 -7.13
CA CYS A 71 7.61 -9.63 -8.18
C CYS A 71 8.29 -8.26 -8.35
N LYS A 72 9.00 -8.09 -9.47
CA LYS A 72 9.64 -6.82 -9.85
C LYS A 72 8.68 -5.63 -9.86
N GLY A 73 7.40 -5.85 -10.15
CA GLY A 73 6.39 -4.78 -10.13
C GLY A 73 6.22 -4.16 -8.73
N ILE A 74 6.36 -4.97 -7.68
CA ILE A 74 6.32 -4.47 -6.29
C ILE A 74 7.57 -3.63 -6.00
N ASP A 75 8.74 -4.08 -6.45
CA ASP A 75 9.99 -3.32 -6.27
C ASP A 75 9.92 -1.95 -6.97
N VAL A 76 9.45 -1.92 -8.22
CA VAL A 76 9.25 -0.67 -8.96
C VAL A 76 8.25 0.25 -8.26
N ALA A 77 7.12 -0.28 -7.77
CA ALA A 77 6.15 0.54 -7.04
C ALA A 77 6.72 1.13 -5.74
N ILE A 78 7.61 0.39 -5.06
CA ILE A 78 8.34 0.88 -3.88
C ILE A 78 9.32 2.00 -4.29
N GLU A 79 10.03 1.85 -5.40
CA GLU A 79 10.91 2.88 -5.95
C GLU A 79 10.15 4.15 -6.31
N GLU A 80 9.01 4.03 -6.99
CA GLU A 80 8.12 5.15 -7.33
C GLU A 80 7.59 5.86 -6.07
N LEU A 81 7.18 5.09 -5.05
CA LEU A 81 6.75 5.64 -3.77
C LEU A 81 7.88 6.40 -3.06
N ALA A 82 9.10 5.86 -3.07
CA ALA A 82 10.27 6.53 -2.51
C ALA A 82 10.60 7.82 -3.28
N ALA A 83 10.56 7.76 -4.62
CA ALA A 83 10.79 8.91 -5.50
C ALA A 83 9.73 10.01 -5.32
N PHE A 84 8.46 9.65 -5.15
CA PHE A 84 7.37 10.58 -4.84
C PHE A 84 7.64 11.37 -3.56
N HIS A 85 8.30 10.76 -2.58
CA HIS A 85 8.75 11.42 -1.35
C HIS A 85 10.11 12.10 -1.47
N GLU A 86 10.70 12.15 -2.67
CA GLU A 86 12.04 12.67 -2.94
C GLU A 86 13.13 12.00 -2.08
N ALA A 87 12.97 10.70 -1.81
CA ALA A 87 13.99 9.95 -1.11
C ALA A 87 15.24 9.83 -1.98
N LYS A 88 16.41 9.99 -1.36
CA LYS A 88 17.72 9.82 -2.00
C LYS A 88 18.19 8.36 -1.98
N GLU A 89 17.64 7.58 -1.06
CA GLU A 89 18.06 6.22 -0.79
C GLU A 89 16.90 5.43 -0.18
N ILE A 90 16.78 4.16 -0.56
CA ILE A 90 15.87 3.18 0.05
C ILE A 90 16.71 2.27 0.93
N ILE A 91 16.26 2.04 2.17
CA ILE A 91 16.93 1.16 3.14
C ILE A 91 15.92 0.14 3.61
N GLU A 92 16.22 -1.14 3.40
CA GLU A 92 15.45 -2.25 3.94
C GLU A 92 16.20 -2.84 5.15
N LYS A 93 15.48 -3.09 6.25
CA LYS A 93 16.04 -3.55 7.53
C LYS A 93 15.52 -4.91 7.94
#